data_AF-A0AAQ3KLJ8-F1
#
_entry.id   AF-A0AAQ3KLJ8-F1
#
_cell.length_a   1.000
_cell.length_b   1.000
_cell.length_c   1.000
_cell.angle_alpha   90.00
_cell.angle_beta   90.00
_cell.angle_gamma   90.00
#
_symmetry.space_group_name_H-M   'P 1'
#
loop_
_entity.id
_entity.type
_entity.pdbx_description
1 polymer ?
#
loop_
_entity_poly.entity_id
_entity_poly.type
_entity_poly.pdbx_seq_one_letter_code
_entity_poly.pdbx_strand_id
1 'polypeptide(L)'
;MAREPIEMNRDEDDCDDGSGEEAVGRGGGGDGWKGRAWIRHEQAQGNWQGGSLELKEFLEVKIKKKVEFISTKDPPKKPKGDGGDAKKKDEPKKDDKEKEKPKPDQMKSSVKFLFSSLLFLASAAFSNAHIGVFDEYWQKKATEAHNNTIKAYVPNPEFVVNQFNGAANFANNTRRNLRRKYTGRCLATNPIDRCWRCRADWESDRKRLARCAKGFGRHTIGGLRGKIYVVTDASDDDLLNPRRGTLRFGATRNEPLWIIFARDMVIKLQQEVMINSYKTIDARGANVHIAYGAGLTIQFVQHVIIHNLHIHDIKPASGGNIRDSEDHWGVRTRSDGDGVSIFGSSNIWIDHLSLSNCADGLIDAVNGSTAITISNCHLTHHNDVILLGASDSFAKDAKMQVSVAYNHFGSGLVQRMPRCRWGFFHVVNNDYTHWIMYAIGGSQHPTIISQGNRFVGPPNQAAKEVTHRIDAPESVWKNWNWRSEGDLFKDGAFFVESGAKFHVDFSKYDFIKAKTGSFVGRLTRFSGSLNCKRNRPC
;
A
#
# COMPACT_ATOMS: atom_id res chain seq x y z
N MET A 1 33.94 -27.37 -46.81
CA MET A 1 33.35 -28.60 -47.38
C MET A 1 32.65 -29.30 -46.22
N ALA A 2 31.35 -29.14 -45.98
CA ALA A 2 30.19 -29.42 -46.84
C ALA A 2 29.98 -30.94 -47.07
N ARG A 3 29.05 -31.54 -46.31
CA ARG A 3 28.02 -32.51 -46.74
C ARG A 3 27.20 -33.07 -45.56
N GLU A 4 25.96 -32.60 -45.45
CA GLU A 4 24.78 -33.42 -45.16
C GLU A 4 24.30 -34.10 -46.47
N PRO A 5 23.13 -34.76 -46.54
CA PRO A 5 22.54 -35.80 -45.68
C PRO A 5 22.20 -37.07 -46.51
N ILE A 6 21.48 -38.06 -45.94
CA ILE A 6 20.73 -39.09 -46.70
C ILE A 6 19.32 -39.24 -46.11
N GLU A 7 18.33 -39.31 -47.00
CA GLU A 7 16.88 -39.43 -46.76
C GLU A 7 16.38 -40.90 -46.82
N MET A 8 15.06 -41.07 -46.60
CA MET A 8 14.08 -41.93 -47.33
C MET A 8 13.13 -42.66 -46.36
N ASN A 9 11.82 -42.84 -46.62
CA ASN A 9 10.84 -42.20 -47.51
C ASN A 9 9.43 -42.75 -47.16
N ARG A 10 8.39 -41.88 -47.14
CA ARG A 10 6.98 -42.05 -47.61
C ARG A 10 6.16 -43.30 -47.15
N ASP A 11 4.84 -43.45 -47.31
CA ASP A 11 3.76 -42.89 -48.19
C ASP A 11 2.55 -42.44 -47.29
N GLU A 12 1.69 -41.45 -47.61
CA GLU A 12 0.53 -41.44 -48.56
C GLU A 12 -0.52 -42.56 -48.24
N ASP A 13 -1.84 -42.37 -48.21
CA ASP A 13 -2.72 -41.24 -48.62
C ASP A 13 -3.67 -40.75 -47.47
N ASP A 14 -5.00 -40.66 -47.70
CA ASP A 14 -5.92 -39.62 -47.17
C ASP A 14 -7.43 -40.05 -47.21
N CYS A 15 -8.36 -39.08 -47.03
CA CYS A 15 -9.84 -39.05 -47.25
C CYS A 15 -10.82 -39.60 -46.18
N ASP A 16 -11.71 -38.70 -45.70
CA ASP A 16 -13.21 -38.75 -45.64
C ASP A 16 -13.94 -39.95 -44.94
N ASP A 17 -15.23 -39.93 -44.54
CA ASP A 17 -16.30 -38.92 -44.30
C ASP A 17 -17.46 -39.57 -43.46
N GLY A 18 -18.56 -38.85 -43.20
CA GLY A 18 -19.90 -39.37 -42.80
C GLY A 18 -20.07 -40.01 -41.39
N SER A 19 -20.94 -39.58 -40.46
CA SER A 19 -22.39 -39.24 -40.46
C SER A 19 -23.37 -40.42 -40.29
N GLY A 20 -24.26 -40.31 -39.30
CA GLY A 20 -25.60 -40.95 -39.32
C GLY A 20 -25.85 -42.16 -38.39
N GLU A 21 -26.72 -41.93 -37.39
CA GLU A 21 -27.85 -42.81 -36.98
C GLU A 21 -27.52 -44.24 -36.44
N GLU A 22 -28.38 -44.97 -35.71
CA GLU A 22 -29.81 -44.83 -35.38
C GLU A 22 -30.12 -45.30 -33.92
N ALA A 23 -31.39 -45.44 -33.53
CA ALA A 23 -31.85 -45.47 -32.13
C ALA A 23 -32.50 -46.81 -31.66
N VAL A 24 -33.37 -46.71 -30.64
CA VAL A 24 -34.26 -47.75 -30.04
C VAL A 24 -33.60 -48.69 -29.00
N GLY A 25 -34.14 -48.94 -27.81
CA GLY A 25 -35.33 -48.37 -27.14
C GLY A 25 -35.85 -49.25 -25.97
N ARG A 26 -36.87 -48.77 -25.24
CA ARG A 26 -37.55 -49.39 -24.06
C ARG A 26 -36.71 -49.36 -22.76
N GLY A 27 -37.28 -49.19 -21.56
CA GLY A 27 -38.67 -48.91 -21.16
C GLY A 27 -38.95 -49.43 -19.74
N GLY A 28 -39.48 -48.60 -18.84
CA GLY A 28 -39.83 -49.01 -17.47
C GLY A 28 -40.04 -47.82 -16.53
N GLY A 29 -41.28 -47.62 -16.07
CA GLY A 29 -41.63 -46.67 -15.00
C GLY A 29 -42.00 -47.41 -13.71
N GLY A 30 -42.02 -46.69 -12.58
CA GLY A 30 -42.42 -47.26 -11.29
C GLY A 30 -41.97 -46.42 -10.10
N ASP A 31 -42.94 -45.74 -9.49
CA ASP A 31 -42.92 -44.93 -8.28
C ASP A 31 -42.11 -45.53 -7.10
N GLY A 32 -41.58 -44.77 -6.13
CA GLY A 32 -41.64 -43.32 -5.90
C GLY A 32 -41.71 -43.01 -4.39
N TRP A 33 -40.87 -42.11 -3.87
CA TRP A 33 -40.94 -41.62 -2.48
C TRP A 33 -40.93 -40.09 -2.41
N LYS A 34 -41.76 -39.54 -1.52
CA LYS A 34 -42.15 -38.12 -1.48
C LYS A 34 -41.30 -37.32 -0.48
N GLY A 35 -40.84 -36.14 -0.89
CA GLY A 35 -40.26 -35.13 -0.02
C GLY A 35 -40.49 -33.72 -0.57
N ARG A 36 -41.63 -33.10 -0.25
CA ARG A 36 -42.02 -31.78 -0.78
C ARG A 36 -41.38 -30.64 0.03
N ALA A 37 -40.53 -29.84 -0.60
CA ALA A 37 -40.19 -28.50 -0.13
C ALA A 37 -41.16 -27.47 -0.73
N TRP A 38 -41.71 -26.59 0.10
CA TRP A 38 -42.64 -25.55 -0.33
C TRP A 38 -41.88 -24.32 -0.84
N ILE A 39 -42.19 -23.88 -2.07
CA ILE A 39 -41.82 -22.54 -2.53
C ILE A 39 -42.87 -21.57 -1.99
N ARG A 40 -42.44 -20.58 -1.22
CA ARG A 40 -43.24 -19.40 -0.89
C ARG A 40 -42.44 -18.16 -1.29
N HIS A 41 -43.01 -17.37 -2.20
CA HIS A 41 -42.50 -16.03 -2.51
C HIS A 41 -42.67 -15.14 -1.28
N GLU A 42 -41.60 -14.45 -0.86
CA GLU A 42 -41.71 -13.23 -0.05
C GLU A 42 -40.93 -12.10 -0.73
N GLN A 43 -41.62 -10.99 -0.98
CA GLN A 43 -41.04 -9.76 -1.47
C GLN A 43 -40.38 -9.03 -0.30
N ALA A 44 -39.04 -9.01 -0.25
CA ALA A 44 -38.31 -8.13 0.66
C ALA A 44 -38.03 -6.78 -0.03
N GLN A 45 -38.87 -5.76 0.26
CA GLN A 45 -38.56 -4.38 -0.08
C GLN A 45 -37.40 -3.87 0.80
N GLY A 46 -36.16 -4.13 0.37
CA GLY A 46 -34.95 -3.62 0.99
C GLY A 46 -34.64 -2.19 0.54
N ASN A 47 -34.78 -1.23 1.45
CA ASN A 47 -34.55 0.19 1.16
C ASN A 47 -33.05 0.47 0.92
N TRP A 48 -32.67 0.90 -0.29
CA TRP A 48 -31.27 1.14 -0.67
C TRP A 48 -30.76 2.49 -0.15
N GLN A 49 -29.98 2.47 0.94
CA GLN A 49 -29.26 3.66 1.47
C GLN A 49 -27.72 3.56 1.36
N GLY A 50 -27.17 2.58 0.63
CA GLY A 50 -25.73 2.31 0.58
C GLY A 50 -24.86 3.44 0.00
N GLY A 51 -25.39 4.25 -0.92
CA GLY A 51 -24.59 5.23 -1.67
C GLY A 51 -24.03 6.41 -0.88
N SER A 52 -24.64 6.78 0.25
CA SER A 52 -24.20 7.96 1.03
C SER A 52 -23.00 7.66 1.95
N LEU A 53 -22.75 6.38 2.30
CA LEU A 53 -21.66 6.03 3.20
C LEU A 53 -20.29 6.13 2.54
N GLU A 54 -20.09 5.61 1.33
CA GLU A 54 -18.73 5.48 0.77
C GLU A 54 -18.03 6.82 0.50
N LEU A 55 -18.77 7.86 0.12
CA LEU A 55 -18.20 9.20 -0.10
C LEU A 55 -17.93 9.93 1.23
N LYS A 56 -18.73 9.64 2.27
CA LYS A 56 -18.43 10.03 3.66
C LYS A 56 -17.22 9.25 4.20
N GLU A 57 -17.09 7.96 3.93
CA GLU A 57 -15.92 7.14 4.29
C GLU A 57 -14.64 7.67 3.63
N PHE A 58 -14.68 8.01 2.33
CA PHE A 58 -13.55 8.63 1.63
C PHE A 58 -13.15 10.00 2.21
N LEU A 59 -14.14 10.85 2.51
CA LEU A 59 -13.90 12.13 3.19
C LEU A 59 -13.41 11.93 4.63
N GLU A 60 -13.97 10.98 5.38
CA GLU A 60 -13.57 10.67 6.75
C GLU A 60 -12.15 10.11 6.84
N VAL A 61 -11.73 9.24 5.91
CA VAL A 61 -10.35 8.75 5.87
C VAL A 61 -9.37 9.91 5.63
N LYS A 62 -9.67 10.81 4.68
CA LYS A 62 -8.86 12.02 4.43
C LYS A 62 -8.91 13.03 5.59
N ILE A 63 -10.05 13.19 6.26
CA ILE A 63 -10.19 14.08 7.42
C ILE A 63 -9.48 13.49 8.64
N LYS A 64 -9.59 12.19 8.90
CA LYS A 64 -8.92 11.50 10.03
C LYS A 64 -7.39 11.50 9.88
N LYS A 65 -6.85 11.29 8.66
CA LYS A 65 -5.42 11.57 8.34
C LYS A 65 -5.00 12.97 8.83
N LYS A 66 -5.83 13.98 8.56
CA LYS A 66 -5.57 15.38 8.90
C LYS A 66 -5.78 15.74 10.38
N VAL A 67 -6.55 14.97 11.14
CA VAL A 67 -6.77 15.21 12.59
C VAL A 67 -5.58 14.76 13.44
N GLU A 68 -4.88 13.67 13.07
CA GLU A 68 -3.61 13.27 13.72
C GLU A 68 -2.55 14.39 13.66
N PHE A 69 -2.57 15.24 12.63
CA PHE A 69 -1.63 16.35 12.44
C PHE A 69 -1.85 17.54 13.40
N ILE A 70 -3.04 17.70 13.97
CA ILE A 70 -3.38 18.85 14.84
C ILE A 70 -3.06 18.56 16.31
N SER A 71 -3.15 17.29 16.74
CA SER A 71 -3.00 16.88 18.14
C SER A 71 -1.54 16.89 18.68
N THR A 72 -0.55 17.27 17.87
CA THR A 72 0.88 17.23 18.24
C THR A 72 1.56 18.60 18.31
N LYS A 73 0.79 19.70 18.20
CA LYS A 73 1.29 21.08 18.33
C LYS A 73 0.94 21.74 19.66
N ASP A 74 1.57 21.27 20.74
CA ASP A 74 1.78 22.14 21.90
C ASP A 74 2.87 23.19 21.56
N PRO A 75 2.64 24.49 21.84
CA PRO A 75 3.66 25.52 21.62
C PRO A 75 4.83 25.37 22.63
N PRO A 76 6.07 25.70 22.23
CA PRO A 76 7.23 25.53 23.10
C PRO A 76 7.12 26.42 24.34
N LYS A 77 7.14 25.81 25.53
CA LYS A 77 7.24 26.52 26.80
C LYS A 77 8.60 27.23 26.86
N LYS A 78 8.59 28.56 27.05
CA LYS A 78 9.81 29.37 27.24
C LYS A 78 10.62 28.85 28.44
N PRO A 79 11.97 28.85 28.38
CA PRO A 79 12.80 28.52 29.53
C PRO A 79 12.60 29.56 30.64
N LYS A 80 12.58 29.10 31.90
CA LYS A 80 12.70 29.97 33.07
C LYS A 80 14.18 30.32 33.26
N GLY A 81 14.48 31.60 33.44
CA GLY A 81 15.75 32.09 33.97
C GLY A 81 15.56 32.59 35.40
N ASP A 82 16.59 32.45 36.23
CA ASP A 82 16.58 32.80 37.65
C ASP A 82 16.85 34.28 37.93
N GLY A 83 16.30 34.77 39.05
CA GLY A 83 16.92 35.80 39.91
C GLY A 83 16.80 37.29 39.52
N GLY A 84 16.32 38.12 40.45
CA GLY A 84 16.49 39.58 40.40
C GLY A 84 15.37 40.38 41.08
N ASP A 85 15.66 41.03 42.20
CA ASP A 85 14.72 41.83 43.01
C ASP A 85 14.28 43.17 42.38
N ALA A 86 13.05 43.64 42.70
CA ALA A 86 12.84 44.86 43.49
C ALA A 86 11.35 45.33 43.64
N LYS A 87 10.93 45.45 44.92
CA LYS A 87 10.05 46.48 45.54
C LYS A 87 8.68 46.88 44.93
N LYS A 88 7.64 46.53 45.71
CA LYS A 88 6.36 47.24 46.05
C LYS A 88 6.08 48.62 45.40
N LYS A 89 4.80 48.86 45.07
CA LYS A 89 3.90 49.77 45.84
C LYS A 89 2.40 49.66 45.50
N ASP A 90 1.61 49.51 46.57
CA ASP A 90 0.35 50.16 46.94
C ASP A 90 -0.97 50.04 46.11
N GLU A 91 -2.03 49.73 46.87
CA GLU A 91 -3.49 49.64 46.59
C GLU A 91 -4.17 51.03 46.45
N PRO A 92 -5.51 51.22 46.19
CA PRO A 92 -6.65 50.31 46.51
C PRO A 92 -7.82 50.20 45.50
N LYS A 93 -8.79 49.33 45.86
CA LYS A 93 -10.10 49.11 45.22
C LYS A 93 -11.13 50.20 45.54
N LYS A 94 -12.21 50.26 44.75
CA LYS A 94 -13.58 50.54 45.25
C LYS A 94 -14.66 49.95 44.34
N ASP A 95 -15.69 49.36 44.95
CA ASP A 95 -16.91 48.86 44.32
C ASP A 95 -17.98 49.97 44.26
N ASP A 96 -19.00 49.84 43.40
CA ASP A 96 -20.36 50.36 43.68
C ASP A 96 -21.46 49.78 42.75
N LYS A 97 -22.73 49.95 43.14
CA LYS A 97 -23.88 49.12 42.73
C LYS A 97 -24.89 49.77 41.74
N GLU A 98 -25.44 48.92 40.86
CA GLU A 98 -26.88 48.70 40.54
C GLU A 98 -27.89 49.88 40.41
N LYS A 99 -28.67 49.91 39.30
CA LYS A 99 -30.12 50.27 39.24
C LYS A 99 -30.81 49.99 37.88
N GLU A 100 -32.14 49.85 37.89
CA GLU A 100 -32.99 49.27 36.81
C GLU A 100 -33.85 50.26 35.97
N LYS A 101 -34.20 49.83 34.73
CA LYS A 101 -35.48 50.02 33.97
C LYS A 101 -35.86 51.45 33.46
N PRO A 102 -36.83 51.61 32.50
CA PRO A 102 -37.81 50.64 31.94
C PRO A 102 -37.88 50.51 30.39
N LYS A 103 -38.84 49.69 29.88
CA LYS A 103 -39.27 49.56 28.47
C LYS A 103 -40.63 50.26 28.23
N PRO A 104 -41.02 50.53 26.96
CA PRO A 104 -42.31 50.03 26.49
C PRO A 104 -42.36 49.48 25.03
N ASP A 105 -43.21 48.45 24.87
CA ASP A 105 -44.18 48.14 23.80
C ASP A 105 -43.85 47.98 22.29
N GLN A 106 -43.82 46.69 21.90
CA GLN A 106 -44.66 46.04 20.85
C GLN A 106 -45.35 46.89 19.76
N MET A 107 -45.04 46.60 18.49
CA MET A 107 -45.91 45.78 17.58
C MET A 107 -45.68 46.12 16.09
N LYS A 108 -45.14 45.17 15.31
CA LYS A 108 -45.31 44.94 13.83
C LYS A 108 -44.11 44.17 13.24
N SER A 109 -44.23 42.85 13.02
CA SER A 109 -43.63 42.13 11.88
C SER A 109 -43.95 40.62 11.91
N SER A 110 -45.21 40.22 11.68
CA SER A 110 -45.62 38.80 11.62
C SER A 110 -45.90 38.29 10.20
N VAL A 111 -45.21 38.83 9.18
CA VAL A 111 -45.40 38.46 7.76
C VAL A 111 -44.08 38.03 7.08
N LYS A 112 -42.91 38.28 7.70
CA LYS A 112 -41.60 37.97 7.08
C LYS A 112 -41.06 36.56 7.34
N PHE A 113 -41.66 35.78 8.26
CA PHE A 113 -41.14 34.45 8.62
C PHE A 113 -41.65 33.29 7.76
N LEU A 114 -42.77 33.44 7.04
CA LEU A 114 -43.33 32.35 6.20
C LEU A 114 -42.80 32.35 4.75
N PHE A 115 -42.25 33.46 4.25
CA PHE A 115 -41.58 33.48 2.94
C PHE A 115 -40.09 33.09 3.01
N SER A 116 -39.45 33.18 4.19
CA SER A 116 -38.04 32.79 4.35
C SER A 116 -37.82 31.27 4.42
N SER A 117 -38.82 30.48 4.84
CA SER A 117 -38.70 29.02 4.94
C SER A 117 -38.87 28.32 3.59
N LEU A 118 -39.76 28.83 2.72
CA LEU A 118 -39.98 28.29 1.38
C LEU A 118 -38.80 28.54 0.43
N LEU A 119 -38.13 29.70 0.52
CA LEU A 119 -36.88 29.92 -0.23
C LEU A 119 -35.71 29.07 0.28
N PHE A 120 -35.65 28.75 1.58
CA PHE A 120 -34.61 27.83 2.09
C PHE A 120 -34.85 26.37 1.65
N LEU A 121 -36.10 25.90 1.60
CA LEU A 121 -36.42 24.58 1.08
C LEU A 121 -36.21 24.47 -0.44
N ALA A 122 -36.51 25.52 -1.20
CA ALA A 122 -36.16 25.59 -2.63
C ALA A 122 -34.63 25.57 -2.82
N SER A 123 -33.86 26.36 -2.06
CA SER A 123 -32.40 26.33 -2.15
C SER A 123 -31.79 25.01 -1.69
N ALA A 124 -32.42 24.27 -0.76
CA ALA A 124 -32.00 22.92 -0.39
C ALA A 124 -32.27 21.90 -1.52
N ALA A 125 -33.37 22.06 -2.27
CA ALA A 125 -33.63 21.25 -3.46
C ALA A 125 -32.65 21.57 -4.61
N PHE A 126 -32.35 22.85 -4.85
CA PHE A 126 -31.40 23.27 -5.90
C PHE A 126 -29.91 23.12 -5.52
N SER A 127 -29.56 23.04 -4.23
CA SER A 127 -28.19 22.70 -3.78
C SER A 127 -27.88 21.20 -3.90
N ASN A 128 -28.90 20.35 -4.06
CA ASN A 128 -28.75 18.94 -4.37
C ASN A 128 -28.61 18.67 -5.88
N ALA A 129 -28.62 19.72 -6.73
CA ALA A 129 -28.23 19.62 -8.13
C ALA A 129 -26.71 19.84 -8.26
N HIS A 130 -25.99 18.80 -8.71
CA HIS A 130 -24.55 18.78 -9.06
C HIS A 130 -23.49 18.64 -7.96
N ILE A 131 -23.83 18.33 -6.70
CA ILE A 131 -22.84 17.76 -5.77
C ILE A 131 -22.81 16.23 -5.97
N GLY A 132 -21.91 15.80 -6.86
CA GLY A 132 -21.67 14.38 -7.15
C GLY A 132 -22.75 13.76 -8.03
N VAL A 133 -22.50 13.73 -9.34
CA VAL A 133 -22.97 12.59 -10.12
C VAL A 133 -22.44 11.34 -9.41
N PHE A 134 -23.33 10.42 -9.06
CA PHE A 134 -22.91 9.12 -8.53
C PHE A 134 -22.00 8.46 -9.56
N ASP A 135 -20.71 8.39 -9.24
CA ASP A 135 -19.71 7.80 -10.12
C ASP A 135 -19.84 6.27 -10.04
N GLU A 136 -20.79 5.76 -10.85
CA GLU A 136 -21.10 4.33 -10.99
C GLU A 136 -19.83 3.53 -11.34
N TYR A 137 -18.92 4.13 -12.11
CA TYR A 137 -17.63 3.54 -12.43
C TYR A 137 -16.78 3.33 -11.17
N TRP A 138 -16.65 4.33 -10.28
CA TRP A 138 -15.93 4.15 -9.02
C TRP A 138 -16.62 3.19 -8.05
N GLN A 139 -17.96 3.15 -7.99
CA GLN A 139 -18.68 2.16 -7.18
C GLN A 139 -18.47 0.73 -7.69
N LYS A 140 -18.52 0.54 -9.01
CA LYS A 140 -18.21 -0.74 -9.66
C LYS A 140 -16.77 -1.17 -9.42
N LYS A 141 -15.81 -0.25 -9.55
CA LYS A 141 -14.39 -0.46 -9.22
C LYS A 141 -14.20 -0.85 -7.76
N ALA A 142 -14.82 -0.15 -6.81
CA ALA A 142 -14.75 -0.45 -5.39
C ALA A 142 -15.33 -1.84 -5.05
N THR A 143 -16.45 -2.21 -5.68
CA THR A 143 -17.08 -3.52 -5.54
C THR A 143 -16.22 -4.64 -6.11
N GLU A 144 -15.65 -4.46 -7.32
CA GLU A 144 -14.73 -5.42 -7.92
C GLU A 144 -13.46 -5.59 -7.06
N ALA A 145 -12.89 -4.48 -6.61
CA ALA A 145 -11.75 -4.44 -5.72
C ALA A 145 -12.00 -5.19 -4.39
N HIS A 146 -13.16 -4.99 -3.76
CA HIS A 146 -13.53 -5.73 -2.55
C HIS A 146 -13.60 -7.24 -2.80
N ASN A 147 -14.22 -7.66 -3.91
CA ASN A 147 -14.25 -9.05 -4.33
C ASN A 147 -12.84 -9.62 -4.60
N ASN A 148 -11.94 -8.82 -5.17
CA ASN A 148 -10.55 -9.22 -5.41
C ASN A 148 -9.76 -9.33 -4.08
N THR A 149 -10.01 -8.44 -3.11
CA THR A 149 -9.49 -8.57 -1.73
C THR A 149 -9.95 -9.86 -1.05
N ILE A 150 -11.23 -10.23 -1.17
CA ILE A 150 -11.74 -11.51 -0.65
C ILE A 150 -11.04 -12.70 -1.30
N LYS A 151 -10.87 -12.69 -2.63
CA LYS A 151 -10.19 -13.76 -3.39
C LYS A 151 -8.69 -13.88 -3.06
N ALA A 152 -8.03 -12.76 -2.76
CA ALA A 152 -6.59 -12.70 -2.50
C ALA A 152 -6.21 -12.96 -1.03
N TYR A 153 -7.17 -12.86 -0.11
CA TYR A 153 -6.97 -13.14 1.32
C TYR A 153 -6.64 -14.62 1.58
N VAL A 154 -5.59 -14.88 2.36
CA VAL A 154 -5.19 -16.23 2.78
C VAL A 154 -5.67 -16.48 4.21
N PRO A 155 -6.63 -17.40 4.47
CA PRO A 155 -7.14 -17.66 5.82
C PRO A 155 -6.09 -18.13 6.82
N ASN A 156 -5.08 -18.88 6.34
CA ASN A 156 -3.96 -19.38 7.14
C ASN A 156 -2.66 -18.65 6.73
N PRO A 157 -2.45 -17.38 7.16
CA PRO A 157 -1.32 -16.55 6.74
C PRO A 157 0.06 -17.15 7.05
N GLU A 158 0.14 -18.02 8.06
CA GLU A 158 1.34 -18.76 8.46
C GLU A 158 1.93 -19.56 7.30
N PHE A 159 1.10 -20.15 6.45
CA PHE A 159 1.56 -20.86 5.23
C PHE A 159 2.41 -19.95 4.33
N VAL A 160 2.03 -18.68 4.19
CA VAL A 160 2.75 -17.69 3.37
C VAL A 160 4.07 -17.28 4.03
N VAL A 161 4.06 -17.10 5.36
CA VAL A 161 5.25 -16.86 6.18
C VAL A 161 6.27 -17.99 5.99
N ASN A 162 5.80 -19.24 6.07
CA ASN A 162 6.63 -20.43 5.96
C ASN A 162 7.18 -20.62 4.54
N GLN A 163 6.36 -20.40 3.51
CA GLN A 163 6.82 -20.40 2.12
C GLN A 163 7.90 -19.34 1.87
N PHE A 164 7.77 -18.15 2.49
CA PHE A 164 8.77 -17.08 2.41
C PHE A 164 10.10 -17.50 3.06
N ASN A 165 10.04 -17.98 4.31
CA ASN A 165 11.21 -18.36 5.09
C ASN A 165 11.93 -19.59 4.51
N GLY A 166 11.18 -20.53 3.93
CA GLY A 166 11.72 -21.63 3.14
C GLY A 166 12.62 -21.14 2.01
N ALA A 167 12.12 -20.22 1.17
CA ALA A 167 12.89 -19.63 0.08
C ALA A 167 14.14 -18.89 0.59
N ALA A 168 14.08 -18.24 1.75
CA ALA A 168 15.24 -17.62 2.39
C ALA A 168 16.29 -18.65 2.81
N ASN A 169 15.89 -19.83 3.27
CA ASN A 169 16.82 -20.79 3.87
C ASN A 169 17.73 -21.54 2.89
N PHE A 170 17.21 -21.93 1.72
CA PHE A 170 18.01 -22.57 0.66
C PHE A 170 19.08 -21.65 0.04
N ALA A 171 19.13 -20.37 0.43
CA ALA A 171 20.16 -19.43 0.01
C ALA A 171 21.53 -19.73 0.66
N ASN A 172 22.25 -20.72 0.12
CA ASN A 172 23.61 -21.06 0.53
C ASN A 172 24.56 -19.83 0.42
N ASN A 173 25.40 -19.57 1.43
CA ASN A 173 26.16 -18.30 1.53
C ASN A 173 27.29 -18.29 2.58
N THR A 174 28.55 -18.06 2.16
CA THR A 174 29.76 -18.10 3.02
C THR A 174 29.98 -16.83 3.86
N ARG A 175 30.60 -16.95 5.05
CA ARG A 175 30.63 -15.96 6.15
C ARG A 175 31.52 -14.70 5.93
N ARG A 176 31.17 -13.74 5.05
CA ARG A 176 31.84 -12.41 5.01
C ARG A 176 30.88 -11.23 4.91
N ASN A 177 30.66 -10.56 6.04
CA ASN A 177 30.04 -9.25 6.15
C ASN A 177 31.12 -8.16 6.03
N LEU A 178 30.95 -7.20 5.13
CA LEU A 178 31.88 -6.07 4.92
C LEU A 178 31.09 -4.78 4.73
N ARG A 179 31.53 -3.70 5.40
CA ARG A 179 30.92 -2.36 5.42
C ARG A 179 31.34 -1.44 4.25
N ARG A 180 32.07 -1.94 3.24
CA ARG A 180 32.48 -1.14 2.05
C ARG A 180 31.47 -1.29 0.91
N LYS A 181 31.32 -0.23 0.10
CA LYS A 181 30.61 -0.26 -1.19
C LYS A 181 31.12 -1.45 -2.01
N TYR A 182 30.22 -2.31 -2.46
CA TYR A 182 30.58 -3.55 -3.13
C TYR A 182 31.04 -3.28 -4.57
N THR A 183 32.26 -3.70 -4.89
CA THR A 183 32.91 -3.52 -6.21
C THR A 183 33.19 -4.84 -6.94
N GLY A 184 32.69 -5.96 -6.42
CA GLY A 184 32.87 -7.28 -7.04
C GLY A 184 31.95 -7.55 -8.22
N ARG A 185 32.07 -8.76 -8.81
CA ARG A 185 31.12 -9.30 -9.80
C ARG A 185 29.69 -9.25 -9.25
N CYS A 186 28.67 -9.14 -10.11
CA CYS A 186 27.28 -9.06 -9.65
C CYS A 186 26.94 -10.12 -8.59
N LEU A 187 26.21 -9.70 -7.54
CA LEU A 187 25.80 -10.55 -6.43
C LEU A 187 24.33 -10.33 -6.09
N ALA A 188 23.54 -11.40 -6.13
CA ALA A 188 22.16 -11.43 -5.66
C ALA A 188 22.10 -12.08 -4.26
N THR A 189 21.65 -11.32 -3.24
CA THR A 189 21.85 -11.72 -1.83
C THR A 189 20.68 -12.44 -1.21
N ASN A 190 19.44 -12.04 -1.54
CA ASN A 190 18.19 -12.61 -1.04
C ASN A 190 17.44 -13.42 -2.13
N PRO A 191 16.36 -14.16 -1.82
CA PRO A 191 15.66 -15.03 -2.78
C PRO A 191 14.91 -14.31 -3.90
N ILE A 192 14.45 -13.08 -3.66
CA ILE A 192 13.74 -12.26 -4.66
C ILE A 192 14.76 -11.85 -5.74
N ASP A 193 15.87 -11.24 -5.32
CA ASP A 193 16.99 -10.88 -6.19
C ASP A 193 17.51 -12.10 -6.96
N ARG A 194 17.79 -13.21 -6.27
CA ARG A 194 18.37 -14.43 -6.88
C ARG A 194 17.53 -15.03 -8.00
N CYS A 195 16.22 -14.74 -8.04
CA CYS A 195 15.34 -15.24 -9.08
C CYS A 195 15.56 -14.56 -10.44
N TRP A 196 15.98 -13.28 -10.47
CA TRP A 196 16.13 -12.51 -11.72
C TRP A 196 17.47 -11.79 -11.91
N ARG A 197 18.16 -11.41 -10.83
CA ARG A 197 19.42 -10.66 -10.86
C ARG A 197 20.62 -11.49 -11.28
N CYS A 198 21.68 -10.77 -11.62
CA CYS A 198 22.97 -11.26 -12.05
C CYS A 198 22.97 -12.11 -13.32
N ARG A 199 21.95 -11.93 -14.15
CA ARG A 199 21.91 -12.44 -15.53
C ARG A 199 22.18 -11.28 -16.49
N ALA A 200 23.00 -11.49 -17.52
CA ALA A 200 23.27 -10.45 -18.53
C ALA A 200 22.07 -10.21 -19.47
N ASP A 201 21.18 -11.20 -19.59
CA ASP A 201 19.97 -11.18 -20.42
C ASP A 201 18.74 -10.56 -19.71
N TRP A 202 18.92 -9.90 -18.56
CA TRP A 202 17.82 -9.31 -17.79
C TRP A 202 17.01 -8.27 -18.58
N GLU A 203 17.58 -7.67 -19.63
CA GLU A 203 16.85 -6.72 -20.49
C GLU A 203 15.94 -7.45 -21.49
N SER A 204 16.41 -8.55 -22.09
CA SER A 204 15.64 -9.38 -23.02
C SER A 204 14.61 -10.26 -22.30
N ASP A 205 14.95 -10.79 -21.11
CA ASP A 205 14.04 -11.52 -20.20
C ASP A 205 13.53 -10.60 -19.07
N ARG A 206 13.28 -9.32 -19.39
CA ARG A 206 12.87 -8.28 -18.41
C ARG A 206 11.68 -8.70 -17.56
N LYS A 207 10.73 -9.39 -18.18
CA LYS A 207 9.47 -9.82 -17.55
C LYS A 207 9.62 -10.96 -16.55
N ARG A 208 10.77 -11.65 -16.52
CA ARG A 208 11.13 -12.65 -15.50
C ARG A 208 10.86 -12.18 -14.08
N LEU A 209 11.12 -10.89 -13.83
CA LEU A 209 10.91 -10.21 -12.55
C LEU A 209 9.54 -10.55 -11.94
N ALA A 210 8.46 -10.54 -12.73
CA ALA A 210 7.09 -10.78 -12.26
C ALA A 210 6.83 -12.20 -11.75
N ARG A 211 7.81 -13.12 -11.84
CA ARG A 211 7.75 -14.48 -11.25
C ARG A 211 8.56 -14.58 -9.95
N CYS A 212 9.19 -13.49 -9.51
CA CYS A 212 10.15 -13.47 -8.41
C CYS A 212 9.60 -12.91 -7.09
N ALA A 213 8.40 -12.32 -7.10
CA ALA A 213 7.70 -11.90 -5.90
C ALA A 213 7.56 -13.04 -4.87
N LYS A 214 7.65 -12.69 -3.58
CA LYS A 214 7.47 -13.61 -2.43
C LYS A 214 6.58 -12.95 -1.39
N GLY A 215 6.02 -13.75 -0.48
CA GLY A 215 5.16 -13.26 0.60
C GLY A 215 3.72 -13.12 0.15
N PHE A 216 2.97 -12.17 0.72
CA PHE A 216 1.56 -11.98 0.39
C PHE A 216 1.37 -11.50 -1.06
N GLY A 217 2.25 -10.64 -1.58
CA GLY A 217 2.25 -10.21 -2.99
C GLY A 217 2.81 -11.20 -4.02
N ARG A 218 3.07 -12.48 -3.66
CA ARG A 218 3.67 -13.50 -4.55
C ARG A 218 2.89 -13.81 -5.83
N HIS A 219 1.61 -13.46 -5.90
CA HIS A 219 0.75 -13.66 -7.08
C HIS A 219 0.64 -12.38 -7.95
N THR A 220 1.41 -11.34 -7.66
CA THR A 220 1.45 -10.11 -8.44
C THR A 220 2.14 -10.32 -9.79
N ILE A 221 1.37 -10.36 -10.88
CA ILE A 221 1.91 -10.53 -12.25
C ILE A 221 2.23 -9.21 -12.96
N GLY A 222 1.75 -8.07 -12.47
CA GLY A 222 1.95 -6.77 -13.13
C GLY A 222 1.52 -6.77 -14.60
N GLY A 223 2.34 -6.14 -15.44
CA GLY A 223 2.20 -6.10 -16.90
C GLY A 223 2.78 -7.31 -17.64
N LEU A 224 2.99 -8.47 -16.99
CA LEU A 224 3.64 -9.66 -17.59
C LEU A 224 3.04 -10.05 -18.95
N ARG A 225 1.70 -10.06 -19.06
CA ARG A 225 0.96 -10.40 -20.29
C ARG A 225 0.84 -9.24 -21.30
N GLY A 226 1.31 -8.06 -20.95
CA GLY A 226 1.19 -6.83 -21.75
C GLY A 226 2.30 -6.63 -22.78
N LYS A 227 2.14 -5.70 -23.71
CA LYS A 227 3.26 -5.22 -24.53
C LYS A 227 4.21 -4.34 -23.71
N ILE A 228 5.45 -4.18 -24.19
CA ILE A 228 6.36 -3.18 -23.62
C ILE A 228 5.90 -1.81 -24.10
N TYR A 229 5.77 -0.87 -23.16
CA TYR A 229 5.52 0.54 -23.43
C TYR A 229 6.73 1.35 -22.96
N VAL A 230 7.21 2.26 -23.81
CA VAL A 230 8.43 3.05 -23.53
C VAL A 230 8.04 4.50 -23.26
N VAL A 231 8.30 4.95 -22.04
CA VAL A 231 8.28 6.37 -21.68
C VAL A 231 9.47 7.05 -22.37
N THR A 232 9.15 7.97 -23.27
CA THR A 232 10.08 8.76 -24.08
C THR A 232 10.00 10.25 -23.78
N ASP A 233 8.94 10.67 -23.07
CA ASP A 233 8.67 12.03 -22.64
C ASP A 233 8.46 12.06 -21.12
N ALA A 234 9.10 13.02 -20.46
CA ALA A 234 9.07 13.18 -19.01
C ALA A 234 8.00 14.18 -18.53
N SER A 235 7.28 14.81 -19.46
CA SER A 235 6.24 15.79 -19.13
C SER A 235 4.92 15.14 -18.70
N ASP A 236 4.06 15.95 -18.09
CA ASP A 236 2.76 15.56 -17.53
C ASP A 236 1.71 16.67 -17.75
N ASP A 237 1.76 17.29 -18.93
CA ASP A 237 1.11 18.58 -19.21
C ASP A 237 -0.40 18.48 -19.46
N ASP A 238 -0.89 17.30 -19.84
CA ASP A 238 -2.32 17.02 -20.04
C ASP A 238 -2.76 15.84 -19.17
N LEU A 239 -3.63 16.15 -18.20
CA LEU A 239 -4.18 15.21 -17.23
C LEU A 239 -5.36 14.39 -17.77
N LEU A 240 -5.97 14.82 -18.89
CA LEU A 240 -7.19 14.27 -19.48
C LEU A 240 -6.93 13.58 -20.81
N ASN A 241 -5.95 14.03 -21.60
CA ASN A 241 -5.53 13.41 -22.85
C ASN A 241 -3.99 13.27 -22.88
N PRO A 242 -3.42 12.49 -21.94
CA PRO A 242 -1.97 12.36 -21.80
C PRO A 242 -1.33 11.90 -23.11
N ARG A 243 -0.27 12.58 -23.56
CA ARG A 243 0.39 12.28 -24.84
C ARG A 243 1.05 10.90 -24.80
N ARG A 244 0.93 10.12 -25.88
CA ARG A 244 1.69 8.87 -26.06
C ARG A 244 3.18 9.16 -25.94
N GLY A 245 3.89 8.38 -25.14
CA GLY A 245 5.29 8.60 -24.75
C GLY A 245 5.45 9.11 -23.31
N THR A 246 4.40 9.64 -22.67
CA THR A 246 4.40 10.03 -21.24
C THR A 246 4.16 8.84 -20.31
N LEU A 247 4.47 9.00 -19.02
CA LEU A 247 4.14 8.01 -17.99
C LEU A 247 2.62 7.87 -17.79
N ARG A 248 1.87 8.99 -17.71
CA ARG A 248 0.42 8.99 -17.48
C ARG A 248 -0.36 8.24 -18.57
N PHE A 249 0.03 8.37 -19.84
CA PHE A 249 -0.61 7.60 -20.92
C PHE A 249 -0.48 6.09 -20.69
N GLY A 250 0.73 5.60 -20.41
CA GLY A 250 0.99 4.17 -20.16
C GLY A 250 0.31 3.65 -18.90
N ALA A 251 0.35 4.41 -17.80
CA ALA A 251 -0.24 4.02 -16.52
C ALA A 251 -1.78 3.85 -16.59
N THR A 252 -2.46 4.66 -17.41
CA THR A 252 -3.93 4.69 -17.52
C THR A 252 -4.53 3.69 -18.52
N ARG A 253 -3.76 3.11 -19.45
CA ARG A 253 -4.32 2.17 -20.45
C ARG A 253 -5.09 1.01 -19.81
N ASN A 254 -6.13 0.50 -20.47
CA ASN A 254 -6.86 -0.66 -19.96
C ASN A 254 -6.10 -1.97 -20.17
N GLU A 255 -5.39 -2.10 -21.29
CA GLU A 255 -4.55 -3.26 -21.58
C GLU A 255 -3.42 -3.43 -20.54
N PRO A 256 -2.97 -4.66 -20.26
CA PRO A 256 -1.75 -4.89 -19.50
C PRO A 256 -0.54 -4.22 -20.17
N LEU A 257 0.34 -3.58 -19.41
CA LEU A 257 1.56 -2.95 -19.96
C LEU A 257 2.78 -3.11 -19.06
N TRP A 258 3.92 -3.42 -19.67
CA TRP A 258 5.24 -3.34 -19.04
C TRP A 258 5.90 -2.01 -19.44
N ILE A 259 5.80 -1.03 -18.56
CA ILE A 259 6.25 0.35 -18.74
C ILE A 259 7.75 0.43 -18.38
N ILE A 260 8.56 0.83 -19.35
CA ILE A 260 10.00 1.11 -19.20
C ILE A 260 10.32 2.55 -19.63
N PHE A 261 11.55 2.99 -19.43
CA PHE A 261 11.99 4.35 -19.72
C PHE A 261 13.14 4.34 -20.73
N ALA A 262 13.09 5.22 -21.74
CA ALA A 262 14.07 5.26 -22.83
C ALA A 262 15.45 5.78 -22.41
N ARG A 263 15.51 6.56 -21.32
CA ARG A 263 16.70 7.25 -20.80
C ARG A 263 16.46 7.65 -19.34
N ASP A 264 17.50 8.14 -18.70
CA ASP A 264 17.42 8.77 -17.37
C ASP A 264 16.45 9.97 -17.43
N MET A 265 15.58 10.12 -16.42
CA MET A 265 14.51 11.13 -16.40
C MET A 265 14.20 11.60 -14.97
N VAL A 266 13.88 12.88 -14.83
CA VAL A 266 13.18 13.43 -13.67
C VAL A 266 11.77 13.81 -14.13
N ILE A 267 10.77 13.14 -13.58
CA ILE A 267 9.36 13.31 -13.95
C ILE A 267 8.68 14.07 -12.82
N LYS A 268 8.24 15.30 -13.11
CA LYS A 268 7.43 16.11 -12.21
C LYS A 268 5.96 15.96 -12.58
N LEU A 269 5.24 15.17 -11.78
CA LEU A 269 3.80 14.96 -11.96
C LEU A 269 3.01 16.19 -11.50
N GLN A 270 2.12 16.70 -12.33
CA GLN A 270 1.30 17.88 -12.01
C GLN A 270 0.18 17.53 -11.03
N GLN A 271 -0.35 16.31 -11.14
CA GLN A 271 -1.28 15.69 -10.19
C GLN A 271 -0.97 14.19 -10.06
N GLU A 272 -1.59 13.49 -9.12
CA GLU A 272 -1.39 12.04 -8.92
C GLU A 272 -1.49 11.27 -10.25
N VAL A 273 -0.53 10.36 -10.51
CA VAL A 273 -0.69 9.39 -11.60
C VAL A 273 -1.46 8.20 -11.08
N MET A 274 -2.70 8.09 -11.55
CA MET A 274 -3.57 6.95 -11.34
C MET A 274 -3.05 5.76 -12.17
N ILE A 275 -2.75 4.65 -11.51
CA ILE A 275 -2.22 3.43 -12.14
C ILE A 275 -3.35 2.41 -12.25
N ASN A 276 -3.69 2.03 -13.48
CA ASN A 276 -4.73 1.04 -13.76
C ASN A 276 -4.22 -0.40 -13.48
N SER A 277 -5.10 -1.40 -13.53
CA SER A 277 -4.74 -2.81 -13.29
C SER A 277 -3.70 -3.34 -14.31
N TYR A 278 -3.00 -4.41 -13.94
CA TYR A 278 -2.04 -5.14 -14.80
C TYR A 278 -0.90 -4.26 -15.36
N LYS A 279 -0.30 -3.45 -14.50
CA LYS A 279 0.82 -2.57 -14.86
C LYS A 279 2.11 -3.00 -14.16
N THR A 280 3.21 -2.92 -14.89
CA THR A 280 4.55 -2.89 -14.28
C THR A 280 5.22 -1.59 -14.67
N ILE A 281 5.64 -0.79 -13.70
CA ILE A 281 6.55 0.35 -13.91
C ILE A 281 7.93 -0.12 -13.52
N ASP A 282 8.85 -0.23 -14.48
CA ASP A 282 10.17 -0.85 -14.33
C ASP A 282 11.26 0.08 -14.87
N ALA A 283 11.94 0.77 -13.95
CA ALA A 283 13.01 1.71 -14.29
C ALA A 283 14.38 1.06 -14.52
N ARG A 284 14.54 -0.28 -14.49
CA ARG A 284 15.85 -0.89 -14.75
C ARG A 284 16.37 -0.52 -16.14
N GLY A 285 17.59 -0.01 -16.20
CA GLY A 285 18.23 0.48 -17.43
C GLY A 285 18.33 2.01 -17.50
N ALA A 286 17.56 2.72 -16.69
CA ALA A 286 17.54 4.18 -16.59
C ALA A 286 17.57 4.63 -15.13
N ASN A 287 18.10 5.82 -14.85
CA ASN A 287 17.93 6.49 -13.57
C ASN A 287 16.68 7.36 -13.62
N VAL A 288 15.60 6.92 -12.97
CA VAL A 288 14.27 7.54 -13.07
C VAL A 288 13.81 8.03 -11.71
N HIS A 289 13.52 9.32 -11.63
CA HIS A 289 13.04 10.01 -10.45
C HIS A 289 11.60 10.49 -10.67
N ILE A 290 10.67 10.12 -9.79
CA ILE A 290 9.38 10.79 -9.64
C ILE A 290 9.58 11.81 -8.51
N ALA A 291 9.57 13.11 -8.84
CA ALA A 291 9.97 14.13 -7.88
C ALA A 291 9.38 15.53 -8.11
N TYR A 292 9.39 16.34 -7.04
CA TYR A 292 9.01 17.77 -7.04
C TYR A 292 7.56 18.07 -7.46
N GLY A 293 6.71 17.05 -7.52
CA GLY A 293 5.32 17.08 -7.93
C GLY A 293 4.50 16.07 -7.12
N ALA A 294 3.39 15.59 -7.68
CA ALA A 294 2.55 14.58 -7.05
C ALA A 294 3.16 13.16 -7.08
N GLY A 295 2.58 12.25 -6.28
CA GLY A 295 2.97 10.84 -6.20
C GLY A 295 2.23 9.89 -7.15
N LEU A 296 2.35 8.59 -6.85
CA LEU A 296 1.73 7.49 -7.61
C LEU A 296 0.55 6.89 -6.83
N THR A 297 -0.58 6.66 -7.50
CA THR A 297 -1.82 6.23 -6.83
C THR A 297 -2.40 4.97 -7.49
N ILE A 298 -2.45 3.89 -6.71
CA ILE A 298 -2.99 2.57 -7.04
C ILE A 298 -4.35 2.46 -6.34
N GLN A 299 -5.43 2.84 -7.02
CA GLN A 299 -6.78 2.89 -6.44
C GLN A 299 -7.74 1.91 -7.12
N PHE A 300 -8.36 1.02 -6.34
CA PHE A 300 -9.35 0.03 -6.78
C PHE A 300 -8.92 -0.83 -7.99
N VAL A 301 -7.67 -1.29 -7.96
CA VAL A 301 -7.03 -2.06 -9.04
C VAL A 301 -6.33 -3.31 -8.51
N GLN A 302 -5.84 -4.14 -9.43
CA GLN A 302 -5.09 -5.34 -9.09
C GLN A 302 -3.90 -5.61 -10.00
N HIS A 303 -2.95 -6.40 -9.49
CA HIS A 303 -1.74 -6.82 -10.21
C HIS A 303 -0.90 -5.63 -10.69
N VAL A 304 -0.34 -4.87 -9.76
CA VAL A 304 0.57 -3.75 -10.06
C VAL A 304 1.95 -4.00 -9.46
N ILE A 305 2.99 -3.82 -10.28
CA ILE A 305 4.40 -3.83 -9.85
C ILE A 305 4.98 -2.43 -10.04
N ILE A 306 5.57 -1.85 -8.99
CA ILE A 306 6.41 -0.64 -9.10
C ILE A 306 7.82 -1.02 -8.69
N HIS A 307 8.77 -0.85 -9.62
CA HIS A 307 10.12 -1.39 -9.49
C HIS A 307 11.22 -0.41 -9.94
N ASN A 308 12.28 -0.33 -9.14
CA ASN A 308 13.53 0.38 -9.44
C ASN A 308 13.46 1.92 -9.53
N LEU A 309 12.40 2.58 -9.06
CA LEU A 309 12.28 4.05 -9.09
C LEU A 309 12.99 4.73 -7.90
N HIS A 310 13.45 5.95 -8.14
CA HIS A 310 13.60 6.96 -7.09
C HIS A 310 12.29 7.75 -6.95
N ILE A 311 11.77 7.91 -5.73
CA ILE A 311 10.55 8.68 -5.45
C ILE A 311 10.84 9.62 -4.27
N HIS A 312 10.89 10.93 -4.52
CA HIS A 312 11.26 11.88 -3.46
C HIS A 312 10.75 13.29 -3.70
N ASP A 313 10.79 14.13 -2.66
CA ASP A 313 10.32 15.52 -2.72
C ASP A 313 8.88 15.67 -3.20
N ILE A 314 8.05 14.65 -2.99
CA ILE A 314 6.64 14.64 -3.38
C ILE A 314 5.88 15.70 -2.59
N LYS A 315 4.92 16.35 -3.26
CA LYS A 315 4.13 17.47 -2.74
C LYS A 315 2.63 17.20 -2.89
N PRO A 316 1.79 17.77 -2.01
CA PRO A 316 0.34 17.75 -2.17
C PRO A 316 -0.03 18.52 -3.44
N ALA A 317 -0.84 17.92 -4.30
CA ALA A 317 -1.34 18.54 -5.54
C ALA A 317 -2.83 18.86 -5.41
N SER A 318 -3.32 19.87 -6.13
CA SER A 318 -4.66 20.46 -5.90
C SER A 318 -5.84 19.52 -6.09
N GLY A 319 -5.67 18.41 -6.81
CA GLY A 319 -6.76 17.69 -7.43
C GLY A 319 -7.29 18.42 -8.67
N GLY A 320 -8.50 18.06 -9.10
CA GLY A 320 -9.12 18.47 -10.36
C GLY A 320 -9.58 17.26 -11.17
N ASN A 321 -9.93 17.46 -12.44
CA ASN A 321 -10.28 16.36 -13.35
C ASN A 321 -8.99 15.62 -13.74
N ILE A 322 -8.93 14.31 -13.47
CA ILE A 322 -7.74 13.49 -13.72
C ILE A 322 -8.17 12.17 -14.37
N ARG A 323 -7.49 11.78 -15.44
CA ARG A 323 -7.66 10.46 -16.07
C ARG A 323 -7.11 9.34 -15.20
N ASP A 324 -7.94 8.32 -14.97
CA ASP A 324 -7.57 7.08 -14.27
C ASP A 324 -7.63 5.82 -15.15
N SER A 325 -8.40 5.84 -16.25
CA SER A 325 -8.39 4.78 -17.25
C SER A 325 -8.45 5.30 -18.69
N GLU A 326 -8.45 4.39 -19.67
CA GLU A 326 -8.57 4.72 -21.09
C GLU A 326 -9.90 5.43 -21.41
N ASP A 327 -10.96 5.06 -20.70
CA ASP A 327 -12.34 5.50 -20.94
C ASP A 327 -12.91 6.37 -19.81
N HIS A 328 -12.15 6.57 -18.70
CA HIS A 328 -12.60 7.30 -17.53
C HIS A 328 -11.62 8.37 -17.04
N TRP A 329 -12.17 9.52 -16.66
CA TRP A 329 -11.54 10.55 -15.84
C TRP A 329 -12.57 11.08 -14.85
N GLY A 330 -12.15 11.46 -13.65
CA GLY A 330 -13.05 11.94 -12.60
C GLY A 330 -12.47 13.10 -11.79
N VAL A 331 -13.33 13.76 -11.01
CA VAL A 331 -12.93 14.81 -10.07
C VAL A 331 -12.16 14.18 -8.91
N ARG A 332 -10.91 14.60 -8.72
CA ARG A 332 -10.08 14.23 -7.57
C ARG A 332 -9.98 15.40 -6.60
N THR A 333 -10.06 15.12 -5.31
CA THR A 333 -9.72 16.08 -4.26
C THR A 333 -8.20 16.21 -4.11
N ARG A 334 -7.74 17.26 -3.44
CA ARG A 334 -6.32 17.47 -3.09
C ARG A 334 -5.66 16.17 -2.60
N SER A 335 -4.51 15.84 -3.16
CA SER A 335 -3.70 14.70 -2.72
C SER A 335 -2.93 15.03 -1.45
N ASP A 336 -2.66 14.03 -0.63
CA ASP A 336 -2.01 14.23 0.68
C ASP A 336 -0.50 14.50 0.50
N GLY A 337 0.10 13.95 -0.57
CA GLY A 337 1.53 14.06 -0.88
C GLY A 337 2.34 12.81 -0.54
N ASP A 338 1.67 11.65 -0.52
CA ASP A 338 2.27 10.31 -0.39
C ASP A 338 3.17 9.97 -1.58
N GLY A 339 4.26 9.24 -1.34
CA GLY A 339 5.11 8.70 -2.41
C GLY A 339 4.39 7.67 -3.29
N VAL A 340 3.83 6.65 -2.66
CA VAL A 340 2.97 5.63 -3.28
C VAL A 340 1.74 5.42 -2.40
N SER A 341 0.55 5.70 -2.93
CA SER A 341 -0.73 5.48 -2.24
C SER A 341 -1.45 4.27 -2.83
N ILE A 342 -1.84 3.31 -1.98
CA ILE A 342 -2.51 2.05 -2.33
C ILE A 342 -3.87 2.02 -1.63
N PHE A 343 -4.95 2.17 -2.40
CA PHE A 343 -6.31 2.34 -1.89
C PHE A 343 -7.20 1.22 -2.42
N GLY A 344 -7.74 0.38 -1.52
CA GLY A 344 -8.56 -0.78 -1.85
C GLY A 344 -8.04 -1.61 -3.02
N SER A 345 -6.76 -1.98 -3.02
CA SER A 345 -6.13 -2.67 -4.16
C SER A 345 -5.45 -3.96 -3.74
N SER A 346 -5.36 -4.94 -4.66
CA SER A 346 -4.91 -6.30 -4.33
C SER A 346 -3.84 -6.84 -5.29
N ASN A 347 -3.00 -7.77 -4.80
CA ASN A 347 -1.86 -8.30 -5.56
C ASN A 347 -0.93 -7.17 -6.02
N ILE A 348 -0.27 -6.51 -5.06
CA ILE A 348 0.61 -5.37 -5.30
C ILE A 348 2.05 -5.71 -4.88
N TRP A 349 3.03 -5.28 -5.66
CA TRP A 349 4.44 -5.47 -5.34
C TRP A 349 5.25 -4.19 -5.56
N ILE A 350 5.79 -3.67 -4.46
CA ILE A 350 6.66 -2.50 -4.41
C ILE A 350 8.08 -3.01 -4.16
N ASP A 351 9.00 -2.81 -5.11
CA ASP A 351 10.31 -3.48 -5.08
C ASP A 351 11.47 -2.57 -5.52
N HIS A 352 12.61 -2.63 -4.83
CA HIS A 352 13.80 -1.83 -5.18
C HIS A 352 13.53 -0.32 -5.35
N LEU A 353 12.65 0.25 -4.52
CA LEU A 353 12.40 1.69 -4.55
C LEU A 353 13.35 2.44 -3.60
N SER A 354 13.81 3.61 -4.03
CA SER A 354 14.51 4.57 -3.16
C SER A 354 13.57 5.73 -2.82
N LEU A 355 13.10 5.79 -1.57
CA LEU A 355 12.09 6.75 -1.11
C LEU A 355 12.61 7.71 -0.03
N SER A 356 12.26 8.99 -0.12
CA SER A 356 12.61 10.01 0.89
C SER A 356 11.83 11.32 0.73
N ASN A 357 11.69 12.11 1.81
CA ASN A 357 11.22 13.51 1.76
C ASN A 357 9.89 13.77 1.02
N CYS A 358 8.93 12.82 1.08
CA CYS A 358 7.55 13.08 0.68
C CYS A 358 6.85 14.00 1.70
N ALA A 359 5.66 14.52 1.37
CA ALA A 359 4.97 15.51 2.20
C ALA A 359 4.03 14.92 3.25
N ASP A 360 3.42 13.75 2.97
CA ASP A 360 2.66 12.95 3.95
C ASP A 360 3.42 11.65 4.23
N GLY A 361 3.06 10.50 3.64
CA GLY A 361 3.79 9.23 3.79
C GLY A 361 4.78 8.88 2.66
N LEU A 362 5.64 7.85 2.84
CA LEU A 362 6.37 7.25 1.69
C LEU A 362 5.54 6.18 0.98
N ILE A 363 4.93 5.26 1.73
CA ILE A 363 4.05 4.20 1.19
C ILE A 363 2.84 4.01 2.12
N ASP A 364 1.65 4.30 1.61
CA ASP A 364 0.39 4.12 2.32
C ASP A 364 -0.43 3.00 1.68
N ALA A 365 -0.95 2.06 2.48
CA ALA A 365 -1.87 1.02 2.03
C ALA A 365 -3.11 0.98 2.93
N VAL A 366 -4.30 1.19 2.35
CA VAL A 366 -5.54 1.47 3.11
C VAL A 366 -6.77 0.87 2.42
N ASN A 367 -7.93 0.99 3.07
CA ASN A 367 -9.26 0.75 2.51
C ASN A 367 -9.47 -0.68 1.97
N GLY A 368 -9.01 -1.69 2.72
CA GLY A 368 -9.13 -3.10 2.36
C GLY A 368 -8.08 -3.60 1.38
N SER A 369 -6.99 -2.85 1.17
CA SER A 369 -5.87 -3.31 0.33
C SER A 369 -5.21 -4.57 0.93
N THR A 370 -4.82 -5.53 0.09
CA THR A 370 -4.27 -6.82 0.57
C THR A 370 -3.39 -7.52 -0.47
N ALA A 371 -2.80 -8.66 -0.11
CA ALA A 371 -1.84 -9.40 -0.94
C ALA A 371 -0.70 -8.48 -1.45
N ILE A 372 -0.05 -7.79 -0.50
CA ILE A 372 1.00 -6.80 -0.81
C ILE A 372 2.36 -7.35 -0.39
N THR A 373 3.39 -7.09 -1.20
CA THR A 373 4.79 -7.20 -0.78
C THR A 373 5.50 -5.87 -0.98
N ILE A 374 6.21 -5.39 0.04
CA ILE A 374 7.13 -4.24 -0.01
C ILE A 374 8.52 -4.81 0.24
N SER A 375 9.35 -4.88 -0.80
CA SER A 375 10.66 -5.52 -0.72
C SER A 375 11.82 -4.72 -1.27
N ASN A 376 13.02 -5.01 -0.77
CA ASN A 376 14.28 -4.45 -1.28
C ASN A 376 14.32 -2.91 -1.34
N CYS A 377 13.44 -2.17 -0.66
CA CYS A 377 13.39 -0.71 -0.73
C CYS A 377 14.43 -0.09 0.21
N HIS A 378 14.92 1.10 -0.13
CA HIS A 378 15.77 1.93 0.71
C HIS A 378 15.00 3.21 1.05
N LEU A 379 14.69 3.39 2.34
CA LEU A 379 13.86 4.48 2.82
C LEU A 379 14.69 5.36 3.76
N THR A 380 14.67 6.68 3.56
CA THR A 380 15.47 7.65 4.35
C THR A 380 14.76 9.00 4.50
N HIS A 381 15.22 9.83 5.45
CA HIS A 381 14.87 11.25 5.58
C HIS A 381 13.36 11.55 5.49
N HIS A 382 12.59 11.01 6.44
CA HIS A 382 11.14 11.13 6.43
C HIS A 382 10.48 10.79 7.78
N ASN A 383 9.31 11.38 8.06
CA ASN A 383 8.58 11.16 9.32
C ASN A 383 7.78 9.85 9.31
N ASP A 384 6.80 9.78 8.39
CA ASP A 384 5.71 8.79 8.40
C ASP A 384 5.92 7.74 7.31
N VAL A 385 6.75 6.74 7.61
CA VAL A 385 7.41 5.94 6.57
C VAL A 385 6.47 5.00 5.80
N ILE A 386 5.78 4.09 6.47
CA ILE A 386 4.84 3.13 5.88
C ILE A 386 3.60 3.01 6.77
N LEU A 387 2.42 3.38 6.25
CA LEU A 387 1.14 3.22 6.94
C LEU A 387 0.32 2.07 6.32
N LEU A 388 -0.03 1.07 7.13
CA LEU A 388 -0.81 -0.10 6.72
C LEU A 388 -2.11 -0.14 7.51
N GLY A 389 -3.17 0.39 6.91
CA GLY A 389 -4.46 0.70 7.53
C GLY A 389 -4.48 2.09 8.16
N ALA A 390 -5.37 2.97 7.69
CA ALA A 390 -5.40 4.38 8.08
C ALA A 390 -6.41 4.74 9.17
N SER A 391 -7.42 3.91 9.43
CA SER A 391 -8.54 4.27 10.29
C SER A 391 -8.84 3.22 11.36
N ASP A 392 -8.93 3.71 12.60
CA ASP A 392 -9.35 2.95 13.78
C ASP A 392 -10.83 2.55 13.77
N SER A 393 -11.61 2.99 12.77
CA SER A 393 -13.01 2.60 12.57
C SER A 393 -13.26 1.73 11.32
N PHE A 394 -12.21 1.33 10.59
CA PHE A 394 -12.34 0.64 9.30
C PHE A 394 -11.99 -0.85 9.37
N ALA A 395 -12.83 -1.63 10.06
CA ALA A 395 -12.60 -3.06 10.30
C ALA A 395 -12.47 -3.95 9.03
N LYS A 396 -12.85 -3.45 7.85
CA LYS A 396 -12.59 -4.13 6.56
C LYS A 396 -11.08 -4.33 6.31
N ASP A 397 -10.20 -3.52 6.91
CA ASP A 397 -8.74 -3.71 6.89
C ASP A 397 -8.28 -4.98 7.64
N ALA A 398 -9.14 -5.70 8.38
CA ALA A 398 -8.81 -7.02 8.95
C ALA A 398 -8.47 -8.08 7.89
N LYS A 399 -8.81 -7.84 6.61
CA LYS A 399 -8.40 -8.66 5.47
C LYS A 399 -7.07 -8.22 4.83
N MET A 400 -6.42 -7.17 5.34
CA MET A 400 -5.11 -6.71 4.88
C MET A 400 -4.02 -7.72 5.26
N GLN A 401 -3.22 -8.13 4.27
CA GLN A 401 -2.09 -9.02 4.45
C GLN A 401 -0.87 -8.50 3.68
N VAL A 402 0.21 -8.19 4.40
CA VAL A 402 1.39 -7.52 3.83
C VAL A 402 2.69 -8.18 4.29
N SER A 403 3.61 -8.41 3.35
CA SER A 403 4.99 -8.79 3.63
C SER A 403 5.92 -7.58 3.45
N VAL A 404 6.61 -7.18 4.51
CA VAL A 404 7.63 -6.12 4.50
C VAL A 404 8.99 -6.81 4.65
N ALA A 405 9.78 -6.90 3.58
CA ALA A 405 10.97 -7.76 3.58
C ALA A 405 12.22 -7.24 2.86
N TYR A 406 13.40 -7.52 3.41
CA TYR A 406 14.70 -7.12 2.83
C TYR A 406 14.88 -5.60 2.60
N ASN A 407 14.06 -4.76 3.23
CA ASN A 407 14.18 -3.31 3.13
C ASN A 407 15.31 -2.80 4.03
N HIS A 408 15.92 -1.67 3.65
CA HIS A 408 16.83 -0.91 4.51
C HIS A 408 16.12 0.38 4.96
N PHE A 409 15.82 0.44 6.24
CA PHE A 409 15.34 1.63 6.94
C PHE A 409 16.58 2.42 7.41
N GLY A 410 16.93 3.42 6.60
CA GLY A 410 18.18 4.17 6.68
C GLY A 410 18.11 5.39 7.60
N SER A 411 18.98 6.38 7.35
CA SER A 411 19.11 7.58 8.19
C SER A 411 17.91 8.52 8.09
N GLY A 412 17.62 9.24 9.18
CA GLY A 412 16.62 10.31 9.20
C GLY A 412 15.17 9.83 9.15
N LEU A 413 14.89 8.58 9.52
CA LEU A 413 13.52 8.09 9.68
C LEU A 413 13.01 8.32 11.10
N VAL A 414 11.76 8.77 11.26
CA VAL A 414 11.18 9.00 12.59
C VAL A 414 10.41 7.79 13.11
N GLN A 415 9.39 7.35 12.36
CA GLN A 415 8.42 6.34 12.81
C GLN A 415 7.78 5.55 11.66
N ARG A 416 6.84 4.65 12.00
CA ARG A 416 5.98 3.88 11.07
C ARG A 416 6.75 2.98 10.08
N MET A 417 7.55 2.03 10.55
CA MET A 417 8.34 1.12 9.68
C MET A 417 8.01 -0.38 9.89
N PRO A 418 6.74 -0.84 9.79
CA PRO A 418 5.52 -0.10 9.46
C PRO A 418 4.74 0.39 10.70
N ARG A 419 3.70 1.21 10.50
CA ARG A 419 2.57 1.36 11.43
C ARG A 419 1.37 0.58 10.88
N CYS A 420 0.85 -0.34 11.67
CA CYS A 420 -0.16 -1.31 11.25
C CYS A 420 -1.50 -1.12 11.97
N ARG A 421 -2.60 -1.50 11.32
CA ARG A 421 -3.93 -1.67 11.92
C ARG A 421 -4.61 -2.93 11.41
N TRP A 422 -5.41 -3.58 12.26
CA TRP A 422 -6.31 -4.70 11.95
C TRP A 422 -5.69 -6.01 11.43
N GLY A 423 -5.01 -5.97 10.29
CA GLY A 423 -4.64 -7.12 9.47
C GLY A 423 -3.43 -7.94 9.97
N PHE A 424 -2.83 -8.70 9.05
CA PHE A 424 -1.67 -9.57 9.31
C PHE A 424 -0.42 -9.07 8.58
N PHE A 425 0.67 -8.93 9.32
CA PHE A 425 1.88 -8.27 8.85
C PHE A 425 3.11 -9.14 9.12
N HIS A 426 3.76 -9.60 8.04
CA HIS A 426 5.03 -10.33 8.11
C HIS A 426 6.19 -9.36 7.86
N VAL A 427 6.92 -9.02 8.92
CA VAL A 427 8.05 -8.08 8.87
C VAL A 427 9.33 -8.89 8.99
N VAL A 428 10.06 -9.10 7.89
CA VAL A 428 11.10 -10.14 7.82
C VAL A 428 12.42 -9.70 7.16
N ASN A 429 13.54 -9.97 7.82
CA ASN A 429 14.89 -9.71 7.32
C ASN A 429 15.16 -8.26 6.82
N ASN A 430 14.52 -7.25 7.42
CA ASN A 430 14.78 -5.83 7.16
C ASN A 430 15.92 -5.31 8.07
N ASP A 431 16.66 -4.31 7.60
CA ASP A 431 17.74 -3.64 8.35
C ASP A 431 17.26 -2.28 8.86
N TYR A 432 17.10 -2.14 10.17
CA TYR A 432 16.72 -0.91 10.85
C TYR A 432 17.95 -0.28 11.47
N THR A 433 18.45 0.77 10.82
CA THR A 433 19.72 1.40 11.23
C THR A 433 19.53 2.67 12.04
N HIS A 434 18.46 3.43 11.80
CA HIS A 434 18.18 4.68 12.49
C HIS A 434 16.66 4.95 12.51
N TRP A 435 16.02 4.85 13.68
CA TRP A 435 14.70 5.44 13.93
C TRP A 435 14.82 6.50 15.02
N ILE A 436 13.97 7.53 15.02
CA ILE A 436 14.05 8.61 16.03
C ILE A 436 13.05 8.38 17.17
N MET A 437 11.88 7.78 16.90
CA MET A 437 10.83 7.57 17.90
C MET A 437 10.53 6.08 18.14
N TYR A 438 10.07 5.34 17.12
CA TYR A 438 9.90 3.88 17.16
C TYR A 438 10.11 3.28 15.77
N ALA A 439 10.34 1.97 15.68
CA ALA A 439 10.46 1.28 14.40
C ALA A 439 9.12 0.70 13.95
N ILE A 440 8.53 -0.23 14.72
CA ILE A 440 7.30 -0.95 14.38
C ILE A 440 6.19 -0.51 15.33
N GLY A 441 5.01 -0.16 14.80
CA GLY A 441 3.90 0.29 15.65
C GLY A 441 2.52 -0.07 15.13
N GLY A 442 1.48 0.29 15.88
CA GLY A 442 0.10 0.05 15.46
C GLY A 442 -0.97 0.32 16.51
N SER A 443 -2.22 0.37 16.04
CA SER A 443 -3.47 0.43 16.83
C SER A 443 -4.50 -0.53 16.24
N GLN A 444 -5.60 -0.82 16.94
CA GLN A 444 -6.61 -1.82 16.53
C GLN A 444 -6.05 -3.22 16.21
N HIS A 445 -5.38 -3.81 17.20
CA HIS A 445 -5.07 -5.25 17.26
C HIS A 445 -4.46 -5.92 16.00
N PRO A 446 -3.50 -5.30 15.29
CA PRO A 446 -2.83 -5.94 14.16
C PRO A 446 -2.01 -7.15 14.63
N THR A 447 -1.96 -8.20 13.82
CA THR A 447 -1.02 -9.32 14.05
C THR A 447 0.30 -9.00 13.37
N ILE A 448 1.37 -8.86 14.13
CA ILE A 448 2.71 -8.50 13.63
C ILE A 448 3.69 -9.61 13.96
N ILE A 449 4.23 -10.24 12.91
CA ILE A 449 5.22 -11.31 12.99
C ILE A 449 6.56 -10.74 12.52
N SER A 450 7.39 -10.30 13.48
CA SER A 450 8.76 -9.85 13.26
C SER A 450 9.70 -11.06 13.25
N GLN A 451 10.42 -11.28 12.15
CA GLN A 451 11.34 -12.41 12.03
C GLN A 451 12.68 -12.05 11.38
N GLY A 452 13.77 -12.37 12.07
CA GLY A 452 15.12 -12.25 11.52
C GLY A 452 15.51 -10.85 11.05
N ASN A 453 14.85 -9.80 11.53
CA ASN A 453 15.23 -8.41 11.28
C ASN A 453 16.51 -8.05 12.05
N ARG A 454 17.08 -6.88 11.74
CA ARG A 454 18.18 -6.31 12.52
C ARG A 454 17.79 -4.91 12.99
N PHE A 455 17.91 -4.67 14.28
CA PHE A 455 17.58 -3.39 14.92
C PHE A 455 18.82 -2.79 15.58
N VAL A 456 19.15 -1.56 15.22
CA VAL A 456 20.23 -0.77 15.82
C VAL A 456 19.61 0.35 16.65
N GLY A 457 19.65 0.21 17.97
CA GLY A 457 18.99 1.16 18.88
C GLY A 457 19.54 2.58 18.74
N PRO A 458 18.70 3.60 18.52
CA PRO A 458 19.15 4.98 18.36
C PRO A 458 19.81 5.51 19.63
N PRO A 459 20.62 6.59 19.57
CA PRO A 459 21.29 7.14 20.76
C PRO A 459 20.32 7.52 21.90
N ASN A 460 19.09 7.92 21.57
CA ASN A 460 18.05 8.23 22.54
C ASN A 460 17.61 6.97 23.31
N GLN A 461 17.79 6.96 24.64
CA GLN A 461 17.40 5.84 25.50
C GLN A 461 15.87 5.63 25.57
N ALA A 462 15.08 6.69 25.40
CA ALA A 462 13.61 6.58 25.38
C ALA A 462 13.07 5.95 24.08
N ALA A 463 13.90 5.82 23.03
CA ALA A 463 13.53 5.23 21.74
C ALA A 463 14.18 3.85 21.50
N LYS A 464 14.63 3.16 22.56
CA LYS A 464 15.23 1.82 22.46
C LYS A 464 14.20 0.72 22.20
N GLU A 465 12.96 0.91 22.63
CA GLU A 465 11.88 -0.01 22.26
C GLU A 465 11.63 0.09 20.76
N VAL A 466 11.74 -1.04 20.07
CA VAL A 466 11.44 -1.20 18.64
C VAL A 466 9.94 -1.01 18.40
N THR A 467 9.13 -1.46 19.35
CA THR A 467 7.68 -1.51 19.31
C THR A 467 7.01 -0.27 19.88
N HIS A 468 5.85 0.13 19.33
CA HIS A 468 5.01 1.17 19.91
C HIS A 468 3.52 0.90 19.69
N ARG A 469 2.78 0.65 20.78
CA ARG A 469 1.32 0.47 20.75
C ARG A 469 0.65 1.82 20.93
N ILE A 470 -0.18 2.18 19.97
CA ILE A 470 -0.81 3.50 19.86
C ILE A 470 -2.24 3.40 20.39
N ASP A 471 -2.60 4.37 21.23
CA ASP A 471 -3.95 4.59 21.78
C ASP A 471 -4.62 3.36 22.43
N ALA A 472 -3.80 2.48 23.02
CA ALA A 472 -4.27 1.31 23.77
C ALA A 472 -3.51 1.17 25.10
N PRO A 473 -4.20 0.91 26.23
CA PRO A 473 -3.54 0.53 27.48
C PRO A 473 -3.02 -0.92 27.42
N GLU A 474 -2.08 -1.27 28.29
CA GLU A 474 -1.48 -2.61 28.35
C GLU A 474 -2.54 -3.72 28.57
N SER A 475 -3.58 -3.46 29.36
CA SER A 475 -4.70 -4.38 29.55
C SER A 475 -5.37 -4.82 28.25
N VAL A 476 -5.34 -3.98 27.21
CA VAL A 476 -5.86 -4.24 25.86
C VAL A 476 -4.77 -4.82 24.97
N TRP A 477 -3.63 -4.11 24.79
CA TRP A 477 -2.65 -4.50 23.79
C TRP A 477 -1.85 -5.76 24.12
N LYS A 478 -1.77 -6.17 25.40
CA LYS A 478 -1.14 -7.44 25.79
C LYS A 478 -1.78 -8.65 25.11
N ASN A 479 -3.01 -8.52 24.59
CA ASN A 479 -3.73 -9.56 23.86
C ASN A 479 -3.47 -9.52 22.34
N TRP A 480 -2.77 -8.51 21.81
CA TRP A 480 -2.44 -8.38 20.40
C TRP A 480 -1.22 -9.24 20.05
N ASN A 481 -1.30 -10.05 18.99
CA ASN A 481 -0.26 -11.00 18.61
C ASN A 481 0.94 -10.30 17.94
N TRP A 482 1.88 -9.80 18.75
CA TRP A 482 3.13 -9.18 18.28
C TRP A 482 4.30 -10.05 18.72
N ARG A 483 4.96 -10.69 17.76
CA ARG A 483 5.99 -11.72 17.99
C ARG A 483 7.32 -11.29 17.36
N SER A 484 8.43 -11.67 18.00
CA SER A 484 9.81 -11.42 17.54
C SER A 484 10.61 -12.73 17.57
N GLU A 485 11.00 -13.26 16.41
CA GLU A 485 11.77 -14.51 16.32
C GLU A 485 13.07 -14.34 15.51
N GLY A 486 14.22 -14.63 16.14
CA GLY A 486 15.52 -14.60 15.46
C GLY A 486 16.02 -13.21 15.05
N ASP A 487 15.32 -12.16 15.48
CA ASP A 487 15.72 -10.77 15.35
C ASP A 487 17.06 -10.49 16.05
N LEU A 488 17.88 -9.61 15.47
CA LEU A 488 19.16 -9.18 16.03
C LEU A 488 19.05 -7.75 16.54
N PHE A 489 18.98 -7.61 17.85
CA PHE A 489 19.05 -6.31 18.51
C PHE A 489 20.50 -5.88 18.76
N LYS A 490 20.77 -4.59 18.61
CA LYS A 490 22.05 -3.94 18.89
C LYS A 490 21.83 -2.61 19.60
N ASP A 491 22.88 -2.16 20.28
CA ASP A 491 22.97 -0.83 20.88
C ASP A 491 21.76 -0.53 21.79
N GLY A 492 21.36 -1.53 22.59
CA GLY A 492 20.28 -1.45 23.57
C GLY A 492 18.86 -1.57 23.02
N ALA A 493 18.67 -1.81 21.71
CA ALA A 493 17.33 -2.06 21.17
C ALA A 493 16.66 -3.30 21.80
N PHE A 494 15.34 -3.31 21.90
CA PHE A 494 14.56 -4.48 22.31
C PHE A 494 13.15 -4.46 21.72
N PHE A 495 12.50 -5.62 21.67
CA PHE A 495 11.11 -5.78 21.21
C PHE A 495 10.29 -6.32 22.37
N VAL A 496 9.21 -5.64 22.75
CA VAL A 496 8.25 -6.16 23.74
C VAL A 496 7.24 -7.02 23.00
N GLU A 497 7.20 -8.32 23.29
CA GLU A 497 6.21 -9.24 22.70
C GLU A 497 4.84 -9.13 23.39
N SER A 498 3.77 -9.53 22.68
CA SER A 498 2.42 -9.64 23.24
C SER A 498 1.59 -10.72 22.54
N GLY A 499 0.40 -10.98 23.08
CA GLY A 499 -0.54 -11.98 22.60
C GLY A 499 -0.20 -13.38 23.08
N ALA A 500 -1.04 -14.34 22.68
CA ALA A 500 -0.78 -15.73 22.98
C ALA A 500 0.52 -16.18 22.27
N LYS A 501 1.33 -17.00 22.94
CA LYS A 501 2.16 -17.97 22.19
C LYS A 501 1.17 -18.83 21.42
N PHE A 502 1.36 -19.01 20.12
CA PHE A 502 0.42 -19.75 19.25
C PHE A 502 0.12 -21.14 19.83
N HIS A 503 -0.97 -21.27 20.58
CA HIS A 503 -1.53 -22.51 21.12
C HIS A 503 -2.47 -23.11 20.07
N VAL A 504 -1.87 -23.44 18.94
CA VAL A 504 -2.46 -24.32 17.93
C VAL A 504 -1.51 -25.51 17.86
N ASP A 505 -2.01 -26.72 17.60
CA ASP A 505 -1.21 -27.95 17.42
C ASP A 505 -0.39 -27.93 16.12
N PHE A 506 0.37 -26.86 15.92
CA PHE A 506 1.42 -26.76 14.93
C PHE A 506 2.71 -27.26 15.59
N SER A 507 3.18 -28.38 15.07
CA SER A 507 4.42 -29.02 15.47
C SER A 507 5.60 -28.06 15.28
N LYS A 508 6.74 -28.40 15.92
CA LYS A 508 8.03 -27.72 15.69
C LYS A 508 8.51 -27.73 14.22
N TYR A 509 7.82 -28.46 13.33
CA TYR A 509 8.12 -28.57 11.90
C TYR A 509 7.35 -27.57 11.03
N ASP A 510 6.27 -26.97 11.54
CA ASP A 510 5.38 -26.14 10.73
C ASP A 510 5.96 -24.76 10.44
N PHE A 511 6.67 -24.14 11.40
CA PHE A 511 7.35 -22.86 11.16
C PHE A 511 8.77 -23.03 10.60
N ILE A 512 8.94 -22.72 9.32
CA ILE A 512 10.29 -22.55 8.76
C ILE A 512 10.84 -21.23 9.30
N LYS A 513 11.96 -21.29 10.02
CA LYS A 513 12.61 -20.09 10.59
C LYS A 513 13.12 -19.16 9.51
N ALA A 514 12.93 -17.86 9.64
CA ALA A 514 13.63 -16.88 8.81
C ALA A 514 15.15 -16.98 8.99
N LYS A 515 15.94 -16.41 8.05
CA LYS A 515 17.37 -16.21 8.31
C LYS A 515 17.54 -15.30 9.53
N THR A 516 18.51 -15.58 10.40
CA THR A 516 18.71 -14.76 11.61
C THR A 516 19.15 -13.33 11.27
N GLY A 517 18.86 -12.37 12.15
CA GLY A 517 19.19 -10.95 11.95
C GLY A 517 20.68 -10.65 11.65
N SER A 518 21.57 -11.58 11.97
CA SER A 518 23.00 -11.51 11.61
C SER A 518 23.29 -11.54 10.09
N PHE A 519 22.37 -12.07 9.28
CA PHE A 519 22.48 -12.11 7.81
C PHE A 519 21.92 -10.85 7.12
N VAL A 520 21.15 -10.02 7.82
CA VAL A 520 20.38 -8.91 7.25
C VAL A 520 21.25 -7.95 6.44
N GLY A 521 22.38 -7.45 6.99
CA GLY A 521 23.30 -6.56 6.28
C GLY A 521 23.99 -7.17 5.03
N ARG A 522 23.75 -8.45 4.74
CA ARG A 522 23.97 -9.04 3.41
C ARG A 522 22.67 -9.08 2.61
N LEU A 523 21.57 -9.59 3.17
CA LEU A 523 20.28 -9.73 2.48
C LEU A 523 19.79 -8.40 1.89
N THR A 524 19.93 -7.30 2.64
CA THR A 524 19.53 -5.92 2.28
C THR A 524 20.61 -5.12 1.55
N ARG A 525 21.79 -5.70 1.26
CA ARG A 525 22.99 -4.97 0.76
C ARG A 525 22.73 -4.10 -0.48
N PHE A 526 21.77 -4.49 -1.31
CA PHE A 526 21.44 -3.83 -2.57
C PHE A 526 20.02 -3.24 -2.56
N SER A 527 19.48 -2.93 -1.39
CA SER A 527 18.22 -2.23 -1.25
C SER A 527 18.24 -0.85 -1.92
N GLY A 528 17.07 -0.41 -2.41
CA GLY A 528 16.92 0.80 -3.20
C GLY A 528 17.00 0.54 -4.69
N SER A 529 16.90 1.60 -5.49
CA SER A 529 17.03 1.52 -6.94
C SER A 529 18.42 1.02 -7.36
N LEU A 530 18.44 0.12 -8.33
CA LEU A 530 19.62 -0.48 -8.90
C LEU A 530 20.03 0.26 -10.18
N ASN A 531 21.33 0.51 -10.31
CA ASN A 531 21.93 1.04 -11.54
C ASN A 531 22.13 -0.08 -12.58
N CYS A 532 21.05 -0.76 -12.96
CA CYS A 532 21.08 -1.78 -14.02
C CYS A 532 21.53 -1.15 -15.34
N LYS A 533 22.49 -1.78 -16.04
CA LYS A 533 22.95 -1.35 -17.37
C LYS A 533 22.72 -2.44 -18.41
N ARG A 534 22.36 -2.02 -19.63
CA ARG A 534 22.13 -2.87 -20.79
C ARG A 534 23.33 -3.80 -21.04
N ASN A 535 23.06 -5.05 -21.42
CA ASN A 535 24.05 -6.10 -21.67
C ASN A 535 25.03 -6.38 -20.51
N ARG A 536 24.70 -5.97 -19.28
CA ARG A 536 25.48 -6.26 -18.06
C ARG A 536 24.58 -6.90 -17.02
N PRO A 537 25.08 -7.86 -16.23
CA PRO A 537 24.36 -8.38 -15.08
C PRO A 537 23.97 -7.25 -14.11
N CYS A 538 22.67 -7.14 -13.81
CA CYS A 538 22.14 -6.29 -12.74
C CYS A 538 21.84 -7.12 -11.49
#